data_AF-A0A2J5P7W5-F1
#
_entry.id   AF-A0A2J5P7W5-F1
#
_cell.length_a   1.000
_cell.length_b   1.000
_cell.length_c   1.000
_cell.angle_alpha   90.00
_cell.angle_beta   90.00
_cell.angle_gamma   90.00
#
_symmetry.space_group_name_H-M   'P 1'
#
loop_
_entity.id
_entity.type
_entity.pdbx_description
1 polymer ?
#
loop_
_entity_poly.entity_id
_entity_poly.type
_entity_poly.pdbx_seq_one_letter_code
_entity_poly.pdbx_strand_id
1 'polypeptide(L)'
;MQVSRRQFFKICAGGMAGTTAAALGFAPGLALAETRQYKLLRTRETRNTCTYCSVGCGLLMYSLGDGAKNAKASIFHIEGD
;
A
#
# COMPACT_ATOMS: atom_id res chain seq x y z
N MET A 1 -5.73 14.80 -46.74
CA MET A 1 -6.07 13.52 -46.08
C MET A 1 -7.41 13.04 -46.64
N GLN A 2 -7.45 11.94 -47.42
CA GLN A 2 -8.73 11.38 -47.89
C GLN A 2 -9.26 10.41 -46.82
N VAL A 3 -10.20 10.88 -46.00
CA VAL A 3 -10.91 10.06 -45.00
C VAL A 3 -12.38 10.02 -45.39
N SER A 4 -12.93 8.84 -45.61
CA SER A 4 -14.37 8.68 -45.80
C SER A 4 -15.12 8.95 -44.50
N ARG A 5 -16.38 9.38 -44.58
CA ARG A 5 -17.25 9.59 -43.40
C ARG A 5 -17.27 8.37 -42.47
N ARG A 6 -17.26 7.15 -43.03
CA ARG A 6 -17.21 5.89 -42.27
C ARG A 6 -15.89 5.70 -41.52
N GLN A 7 -14.76 6.07 -42.11
CA GLN A 7 -13.45 6.01 -41.44
C GLN A 7 -13.37 7.03 -40.30
N PHE A 8 -13.91 8.24 -40.49
CA PHE A 8 -13.97 9.26 -39.45
C PHE A 8 -14.72 8.76 -38.20
N PHE A 9 -15.90 8.14 -38.37
CA PHE A 9 -16.65 7.58 -37.24
C PHE A 9 -15.89 6.48 -36.48
N LYS A 10 -15.15 5.61 -37.17
CA LYS A 10 -14.35 4.55 -36.52
C LYS A 10 -13.21 5.13 -35.69
N ILE A 11 -12.56 6.19 -36.19
CA ILE A 11 -11.48 6.87 -35.47
C ILE A 11 -12.03 7.52 -34.19
N CYS A 12 -13.14 8.26 -34.27
CA CYS A 12 -13.73 8.90 -33.11
C CYS A 12 -14.21 7.88 -32.07
N ALA A 13 -14.88 6.80 -32.50
CA ALA A 13 -15.34 5.74 -31.59
C ALA A 13 -14.16 5.01 -30.92
N GLY A 14 -13.12 4.66 -31.68
CA GLY A 14 -11.90 4.05 -31.14
C GLY A 14 -11.14 4.98 -30.20
N GLY A 15 -11.05 6.28 -30.53
CA GLY A 15 -10.46 7.31 -29.68
C GLY A 15 -11.18 7.46 -28.35
N MET A 16 -12.51 7.62 -28.37
CA MET A 16 -13.32 7.69 -27.15
C MET A 16 -13.22 6.42 -26.31
N ALA A 17 -13.29 5.24 -26.93
CA ALA A 17 -13.16 3.97 -26.21
C ALA A 17 -11.76 3.84 -25.58
N GLY A 18 -10.70 4.23 -26.30
CA GLY A 18 -9.32 4.22 -25.81
C GLY A 18 -9.11 5.18 -24.64
N THR A 19 -9.61 6.42 -24.73
CA THR A 19 -9.50 7.40 -23.63
C THR A 19 -10.29 6.98 -22.40
N THR A 20 -11.49 6.41 -22.59
CA THR A 20 -12.30 5.89 -21.49
C THR A 20 -11.61 4.69 -20.81
N ALA A 21 -11.06 3.77 -21.59
CA ALA A 21 -10.29 2.64 -21.05
C ALA A 21 -9.07 3.13 -20.25
N ALA A 22 -8.31 4.11 -20.76
CA ALA A 22 -7.19 4.69 -20.03
C ALA A 22 -7.63 5.38 -18.73
N ALA A 23 -8.69 6.19 -18.76
CA ALA A 23 -9.22 6.88 -17.59
C ALA A 23 -9.76 5.93 -16.51
N LEU A 24 -10.29 4.77 -16.92
CA LEU A 24 -10.76 3.72 -16.00
C LEU A 24 -9.63 2.82 -15.47
N GLY A 25 -8.37 3.07 -15.83
CA GLY A 25 -7.22 2.33 -15.32
C GLY A 25 -6.88 1.05 -16.08
N PHE A 26 -7.39 0.86 -17.30
CA PHE A 26 -6.97 -0.25 -18.18
C PHE A 26 -5.64 0.02 -18.89
N ALA A 27 -5.12 1.26 -18.81
CA ALA A 27 -3.76 1.56 -19.22
C ALA A 27 -2.78 1.08 -18.13
N PRO A 28 -1.72 0.33 -18.48
CA PRO A 28 -0.75 -0.12 -17.49
C PRO A 28 -0.07 1.09 -16.84
N GLY A 29 -0.08 1.12 -15.51
CA GLY A 29 0.71 2.09 -14.74
C GLY A 29 2.21 1.79 -14.82
N LEU A 30 3.02 2.73 -14.35
CA LEU A 30 4.45 2.47 -14.14
C LEU A 30 4.61 1.34 -13.12
N ALA A 31 5.30 0.27 -13.49
CA ALA A 31 5.65 -0.79 -12.57
C ALA A 31 6.71 -0.26 -11.59
N LEU A 32 6.30 0.06 -10.36
CA LEU A 32 7.22 0.39 -9.28
C LEU A 32 7.87 -0.91 -8.79
N ALA A 33 9.15 -1.11 -9.12
CA ALA A 33 9.95 -2.25 -8.67
C ALA A 33 10.62 -1.99 -7.30
N GLU A 34 10.01 -1.17 -6.44
CA GLU A 34 10.51 -0.89 -5.10
C GLU A 34 9.81 -1.75 -4.05
N THR A 35 10.53 -2.07 -2.98
CA THR A 35 9.93 -2.69 -1.80
C THR A 35 9.13 -1.63 -1.04
N ARG A 36 8.02 -2.05 -0.42
CA ARG A 36 7.29 -1.16 0.50
C ARG A 36 8.22 -0.61 1.60
N GLN A 37 7.92 0.58 2.08
CA GLN A 37 8.62 1.19 3.22
C GLN A 37 8.52 0.29 4.46
N TYR A 38 9.57 0.33 5.30
CA TYR A 38 9.60 -0.47 6.51
C TYR A 38 8.57 0.04 7.52
N LYS A 39 7.51 -0.75 7.72
CA LYS A 39 6.30 -0.35 8.47
C LYS A 39 6.52 -0.01 9.95
N LEU A 40 7.68 -0.38 10.52
CA LEU A 40 7.98 -0.19 11.94
C LEU A 40 8.79 1.08 12.20
N LEU A 41 9.18 1.81 11.15
CA LEU A 41 9.84 3.10 11.30
C LEU A 41 8.97 4.04 12.15
N ARG A 42 9.57 4.65 13.18
CA ARG A 42 8.93 5.59 14.13
C ARG A 42 7.78 5.02 14.97
N THR A 43 7.71 3.71 15.11
CA THR A 43 6.84 3.10 16.11
C THR A 43 7.46 3.18 17.49
N ARG A 44 6.64 3.03 18.52
CA ARG A 44 7.13 2.80 19.88
C ARG A 44 7.35 1.30 20.09
N GLU A 45 8.61 0.92 20.23
CA GLU A 45 9.06 -0.42 20.62
C GLU A 45 8.93 -0.62 22.15
N THR A 46 8.44 -1.77 22.59
CA THR A 46 8.33 -2.15 24.00
C THR A 46 8.72 -3.61 24.17
N ARG A 47 9.67 -3.89 25.07
CA ARG A 47 10.07 -5.26 25.42
C ARG A 47 9.04 -5.93 26.32
N ASN A 48 8.78 -7.21 26.08
CA ASN A 48 7.91 -8.05 26.90
C ASN A 48 8.34 -9.52 26.81
N THR A 49 7.68 -10.40 27.57
CA THR A 49 7.91 -11.85 27.55
C THR A 49 6.69 -12.55 26.95
N CYS A 50 6.93 -13.59 26.15
CA CYS A 50 5.89 -14.43 25.57
C CYS A 50 5.00 -15.04 26.67
N THR A 51 3.69 -14.86 26.55
CA THR A 51 2.72 -15.18 27.61
C THR A 51 2.16 -16.61 27.51
N TYR A 52 2.78 -17.49 26.73
CA TYR A 52 2.23 -18.81 26.45
C TYR A 52 2.87 -19.92 27.29
N CYS A 53 4.15 -20.21 27.10
CA CYS A 53 4.82 -21.32 27.76
C CYS A 53 5.97 -20.86 28.67
N SER A 54 6.49 -21.78 29.47
CA SER A 54 7.58 -21.53 30.43
C SER A 54 8.95 -21.29 29.78
N VAL A 55 9.05 -21.33 28.44
CA VAL A 55 10.29 -20.94 27.73
C VAL A 55 10.61 -19.46 27.96
N GLY A 56 9.57 -18.61 28.02
CA GLY A 56 9.75 -17.19 28.31
C GLY A 56 10.53 -16.43 27.22
N CYS A 57 10.25 -16.69 25.94
CA CYS A 57 10.89 -15.96 24.83
C CYS A 57 10.71 -14.45 24.98
N GLY A 58 11.77 -13.68 24.73
CA GLY A 58 11.70 -12.23 24.64
C GLY A 58 10.89 -11.78 23.41
N LEU A 59 10.17 -10.68 23.56
CA LEU A 59 9.33 -10.09 22.52
C LEU A 59 9.63 -8.60 22.36
N LEU A 60 9.66 -8.15 21.11
CA LEU A 60 9.57 -6.75 20.72
C LEU A 60 8.16 -6.46 20.20
N MET A 61 7.42 -5.64 20.96
CA MET A 61 6.08 -5.20 20.58
C MET A 61 6.14 -3.79 19.98
N TYR A 62 5.50 -3.61 18.82
CA TYR A 62 5.43 -2.33 18.13
C TYR A 62 4.02 -1.77 18.18
N SER A 63 3.93 -0.54 18.69
CA SER A 63 2.68 0.20 18.83
C SER A 63 2.66 1.46 17.97
N LEU A 64 1.47 1.81 17.49
CA LEU A 64 1.19 3.09 16.85
C LEU A 64 1.25 4.20 17.90
N GLY A 65 1.94 5.30 17.57
CA GLY A 65 2.21 6.41 18.48
C GLY A 65 3.64 6.38 19.01
N ASP A 66 4.10 7.53 19.50
CA ASP A 66 5.46 7.76 20.03
C ASP A 66 5.51 7.74 21.57
N GLY A 67 4.36 7.55 22.22
CA GLY A 67 4.21 7.63 23.68
C GLY A 67 3.78 9.00 24.19
N ALA A 68 3.50 9.96 23.31
CA ALA A 68 2.88 11.22 23.69
C ALA A 68 1.48 11.00 24.29
N LYS A 69 1.10 11.84 25.25
CA LYS A 69 -0.17 11.72 25.99
C LYS A 69 -1.43 11.80 25.11
N ASN A 70 -1.32 12.49 23.97
CA ASN A 70 -2.40 12.66 22.99
C ASN A 70 -2.47 11.52 21.95
N ALA A 71 -1.51 10.59 21.95
CA ALA A 71 -1.50 9.43 21.07
C ALA A 71 -1.83 8.16 21.86
N LYS A 72 -3.05 7.62 21.67
CA LYS A 72 -3.44 6.35 22.29
C LYS A 72 -2.69 5.20 21.63
N ALA A 73 -1.81 4.54 22.38
CA ALA A 73 -1.05 3.40 21.89
C ALA A 73 -1.97 2.25 21.43
N SER A 74 -1.64 1.66 20.30
CA SER A 74 -2.30 0.46 19.77
C SER A 74 -1.25 -0.47 19.15
N ILE A 75 -1.13 -1.70 19.66
CA ILE A 75 -0.18 -2.69 19.15
C ILE A 75 -0.66 -3.20 17.80
N PHE A 76 0.25 -3.26 16.81
CA PHE A 76 -0.07 -3.76 15.47
C PHE A 76 0.96 -4.75 14.91
N HIS A 77 2.07 -4.98 15.62
CA HIS A 77 3.07 -5.98 15.27
C HIS A 77 3.86 -6.43 16.51
N ILE A 78 4.24 -7.71 16.54
CA ILE A 78 5.07 -8.33 17.59
C ILE A 78 6.05 -9.27 16.88
N GLU A 79 7.32 -9.23 17.26
CA GLU A 79 8.37 -10.17 16.85
C GLU A 79 9.27 -10.54 18.05
N GLY A 80 10.31 -11.35 17.81
CA GLY A 80 11.24 -11.76 18.87
C GLY A 80 12.23 -10.65 19.25
N ASP A 81 12.65 -10.64 20.51
CA ASP A 81 13.85 -9.92 20.98
C ASP A 81 15.11 -10.75 20.70
#